data_AF-A0A7W0GXJ8-F1
#
_entry.id   AF-A0A7W0GXJ8-F1
#
_cell.length_a   1.000
_cell.length_b   1.000
_cell.length_c   1.000
_cell.angle_alpha   90.00
_cell.angle_beta   90.00
_cell.angle_gamma   90.00
#
_symmetry.space_group_name_H-M   'P 1'
#
loop_
_entity.id
_entity.type
_entity.pdbx_description
1 polymer ?
#
loop_
_entity_poly.entity_id
_entity_poly.type
_entity_poly.pdbx_seq_one_letter_code
_entity_poly.pdbx_strand_id
1 'polypeptide(L)'
;MDNSHVPDGGERAIFGRRLNPTDRRNFLKWSGTAAATALLAACDRTPTEPDTELAPSQAGTAAAGSGGGVTINLGNDFGILNFAYALEQLEAAFYIQVIANLYSGATSEEEGILRDLKRHEVVHREFFQAALGGAAIPGLEVDFSSIPFDSRFSVLRAALIFEDTGVAAYNGAAQFLRNGDYLEVA
;
A
#
# COMPACT_ATOMS: atom_id res chain seq x y z
N MET A 1 -31.57 3.28 -68.60
CA MET A 1 -30.39 4.13 -68.83
C MET A 1 -30.51 5.33 -67.91
N ASP A 2 -29.90 5.26 -66.74
CA ASP A 2 -29.19 6.37 -66.10
C ASP A 2 -28.39 5.79 -64.92
N ASN A 3 -27.17 6.28 -64.78
CA ASN A 3 -26.11 5.85 -63.90
C ASN A 3 -25.81 7.04 -62.99
N SER A 4 -26.01 6.93 -61.68
CA SER A 4 -25.27 7.78 -60.76
C SER A 4 -25.25 7.27 -59.31
N HIS A 5 -24.01 7.18 -58.82
CA HIS A 5 -23.57 7.52 -57.47
C HIS A 5 -23.61 6.43 -56.39
N VAL A 6 -22.44 5.81 -56.23
CA VAL A 6 -21.94 5.29 -54.95
C VAL A 6 -21.43 6.47 -54.11
N PRO A 7 -21.77 6.53 -52.81
CA PRO A 7 -20.84 7.01 -51.81
C PRO A 7 -20.40 5.82 -50.92
N ASP A 8 -19.11 5.53 -51.00
CA ASP A 8 -18.34 4.83 -49.99
C ASP A 8 -18.20 5.75 -48.78
N GLY A 9 -18.39 5.23 -47.57
CA GLY A 9 -18.24 6.04 -46.37
C GLY A 9 -18.78 5.42 -45.09
N GLY A 10 -17.93 4.65 -44.41
CA GLY A 10 -17.80 4.80 -42.96
C GLY A 10 -18.50 3.77 -42.07
N GLU A 11 -18.19 2.49 -42.25
CA GLU A 11 -18.22 1.55 -41.11
C GLU A 11 -16.82 1.00 -40.86
N ARG A 12 -16.43 0.97 -39.57
CA ARG A 12 -15.22 0.39 -38.94
C ARG A 12 -14.09 1.38 -38.61
N ALA A 13 -14.06 1.82 -37.36
CA ALA A 13 -12.85 1.78 -36.51
C ALA A 13 -13.16 2.27 -35.07
N ILE A 14 -13.97 1.52 -34.33
CA ILE A 14 -13.84 1.48 -32.87
C ILE A 14 -13.15 0.15 -32.58
N PHE A 15 -12.11 0.17 -31.75
CA PHE A 15 -11.13 -0.89 -31.44
C PHE A 15 -9.97 -1.04 -32.42
N GLY A 16 -8.86 -0.36 -32.10
CA GLY A 16 -7.61 -0.59 -32.80
C GLY A 16 -6.41 0.26 -32.37
N ARG A 17 -6.30 0.73 -31.12
CA ARG A 17 -5.00 1.26 -30.65
C ARG A 17 -4.20 0.13 -30.00
N ARG A 18 -3.46 -0.60 -30.83
CA ARG A 18 -2.36 -1.45 -30.35
C ARG A 18 -1.38 -0.55 -29.60
N LEU A 19 -1.22 -0.78 -28.29
CA LEU A 19 -0.14 -0.16 -27.54
C LEU A 19 1.15 -0.90 -27.88
N ASN A 20 2.11 -0.20 -28.48
CA ASN A 20 3.40 -0.78 -28.85
C ASN A 20 4.20 -1.16 -27.57
N PRO A 21 4.81 -2.35 -27.50
CA PRO A 21 5.58 -2.81 -26.32
C PRO A 21 6.84 -2.00 -26.00
N THR A 22 7.22 -1.07 -26.87
CA THR A 22 8.37 -0.17 -26.73
C THR A 22 8.06 1.13 -25.98
N ASP A 23 6.80 1.54 -25.89
CA ASP A 23 6.42 2.76 -25.15
C ASP A 23 6.41 2.56 -23.63
N ARG A 24 6.23 1.32 -23.15
CA ARG A 24 6.30 1.00 -21.70
C ARG A 24 7.72 1.02 -21.14
N ARG A 25 8.75 0.98 -22.00
CA ARG A 25 10.17 0.89 -21.59
C ARG A 25 10.90 2.24 -21.57
N ASN A 26 10.24 3.30 -22.04
CA ASN A 26 10.77 4.66 -21.99
C ASN A 26 10.29 5.46 -20.77
N PHE A 27 9.32 4.94 -20.02
CA PHE A 27 8.83 5.58 -18.79
C PHE A 27 9.88 5.57 -17.66
N LEU A 28 10.84 4.63 -17.68
CA LEU A 28 11.91 4.53 -16.68
C LEU A 28 13.16 5.41 -16.96
N LYS A 29 13.12 6.36 -17.90
CA LYS A 29 14.29 7.18 -18.25
C LYS A 29 14.30 8.59 -17.64
N TRP A 30 13.36 8.95 -16.76
CA TRP A 30 13.26 10.31 -16.21
C TRP A 30 13.14 10.43 -14.69
N SER A 31 13.47 9.40 -13.93
CA SER A 31 13.59 9.47 -12.45
C SER A 31 15.01 9.12 -12.03
N GLY A 32 15.95 10.02 -12.34
CA GLY A 32 17.37 9.77 -12.12
C GLY A 32 18.15 11.05 -11.85
N THR A 33 17.68 11.93 -10.97
CA THR A 33 18.53 12.93 -10.31
C THR A 33 17.90 13.47 -9.03
N ALA A 34 18.20 12.84 -7.89
CA ALA A 34 18.29 13.52 -6.60
C ALA A 34 19.29 12.72 -5.75
N ALA A 35 20.40 13.38 -5.41
CA ALA A 35 21.61 12.78 -4.88
C ALA A 35 21.44 12.29 -3.44
N ALA A 36 21.90 11.06 -3.18
CA ALA A 36 22.07 10.52 -1.84
C ALA A 36 23.33 11.11 -1.18
N THR A 37 23.17 12.07 -0.30
CA THR A 37 24.13 12.48 0.74
C THR A 37 23.29 13.03 1.91
N ALA A 38 23.40 12.60 3.16
CA ALA A 38 24.62 12.33 3.89
C ALA A 38 24.37 11.40 5.10
N LEU A 39 25.26 10.43 5.26
CA LEU A 39 25.60 9.88 6.58
C LEU A 39 27.10 10.13 6.71
N LEU A 40 27.53 10.94 7.69
CA LEU A 40 28.81 10.79 8.42
C LEU A 40 29.00 11.93 9.45
N ALA A 41 29.11 11.48 10.70
CA ALA A 41 30.01 11.95 11.77
C ALA A 41 29.86 13.37 12.34
N ALA A 42 29.33 13.39 13.57
CA ALA A 42 29.61 14.36 14.61
C ALA A 42 31.12 14.54 14.85
N CYS A 43 31.56 15.78 15.04
CA CYS A 43 32.62 16.19 15.98
C CYS A 43 32.71 17.73 16.07
N ASP A 44 32.43 18.24 17.28
CA ASP A 44 33.04 19.38 17.97
C ASP A 44 32.85 20.88 17.54
N ARG A 45 32.13 21.57 18.46
CA ARG A 45 32.37 22.91 19.10
C ARG A 45 31.70 24.20 18.56
N THR A 46 30.67 24.62 19.33
CA THR A 46 30.35 25.96 19.94
C THR A 46 30.37 27.27 19.15
N PRO A 47 29.62 28.30 19.58
CA PRO A 47 28.16 28.44 19.71
C PRO A 47 27.66 29.63 18.85
N THR A 48 26.38 29.98 18.95
CA THR A 48 25.67 31.14 18.35
C THR A 48 25.02 30.84 17.01
N GLU A 49 23.74 30.47 17.06
CA GLU A 49 22.60 31.19 16.47
C GLU A 49 21.32 30.57 17.08
N PRO A 50 20.17 31.28 17.13
CA PRO A 50 18.96 30.73 17.71
C PRO A 50 18.38 29.72 16.72
N ASP A 51 18.73 28.45 16.90
CA ASP A 51 18.07 27.34 16.24
C ASP A 51 16.60 27.45 16.59
N THR A 52 15.80 27.80 15.58
CA THR A 52 14.36 27.72 15.69
C THR A 52 14.06 26.24 15.78
N GLU A 53 13.96 25.77 17.02
CA GLU A 53 13.56 24.42 17.38
C GLU A 53 12.24 24.17 16.65
N LEU A 54 12.29 23.44 15.53
CA LEU A 54 11.11 22.81 14.96
C LEU A 54 10.75 21.70 15.93
N ALA A 55 10.10 22.09 17.03
CA ALA A 55 9.42 21.19 17.92
C ALA A 55 8.50 20.31 17.06
N PRO A 56 8.52 18.97 17.23
CA PRO A 56 7.58 18.09 16.55
C PRO A 56 6.22 18.19 17.25
N SER A 57 5.59 19.37 17.18
CA SER A 57 4.20 19.54 17.56
C SER A 57 3.34 19.12 16.37
N GLN A 58 3.13 17.81 16.21
CA GLN A 58 1.93 17.12 15.69
C GLN A 58 2.27 15.62 15.50
N ALA A 59 2.94 15.00 16.48
CA ALA A 59 2.95 13.55 16.55
C ALA A 59 1.51 13.10 16.79
N GLY A 60 0.87 12.49 15.78
CA GLY A 60 -0.37 11.77 15.96
C GLY A 60 -0.09 10.63 16.93
N THR A 61 -0.33 10.85 18.22
CA THR A 61 -0.07 9.86 19.25
C THR A 61 -1.08 8.73 19.10
N ALA A 62 -0.71 7.67 18.41
CA ALA A 62 -1.29 6.36 18.62
C ALA A 62 -0.92 5.93 20.05
N ALA A 63 -1.77 6.27 21.01
CA ALA A 63 -1.62 5.78 22.37
C ALA A 63 -2.10 4.32 22.40
N ALA A 64 -1.23 3.42 22.88
CA ALA A 64 -1.68 2.11 23.34
C ALA A 64 -2.66 2.35 24.49
N GLY A 65 -3.94 2.06 24.27
CA GLY A 65 -4.95 2.16 25.30
C GLY A 65 -4.65 1.17 26.42
N SER A 66 -4.97 1.54 27.66
CA SER A 66 -4.70 0.74 28.86
C SER A 66 -5.43 -0.62 28.93
N GLY A 67 -6.00 -1.10 27.81
CA GLY A 67 -6.70 -2.38 27.66
C GLY A 67 -6.34 -3.13 26.37
N GLY A 68 -5.15 -2.90 25.79
CA GLY A 68 -4.65 -3.61 24.61
C GLY A 68 -5.21 -3.11 23.27
N GLY A 69 -6.15 -2.15 23.27
CA GLY A 69 -6.65 -1.52 22.05
C GLY A 69 -5.79 -0.36 21.57
N VAL A 70 -5.63 -0.23 20.25
CA VAL A 70 -4.98 0.91 19.59
C VAL A 70 -6.05 1.96 19.23
N THR A 71 -5.83 3.23 19.61
CA THR A 71 -6.70 4.33 19.19
C THR A 71 -6.06 5.09 18.04
N ILE A 72 -6.78 5.23 16.92
CA ILE A 72 -6.32 5.93 15.72
C ILE A 72 -7.14 7.21 15.52
N ASN A 73 -6.47 8.35 15.38
CA ASN A 73 -7.11 9.64 15.14
C ASN A 73 -7.06 10.01 13.65
N LEU A 74 -8.15 9.75 12.92
CA LEU A 74 -8.26 10.04 11.48
C LEU A 74 -8.34 11.54 11.13
N GLY A 75 -8.23 12.45 12.11
CA GLY A 75 -8.22 13.90 11.90
C GLY A 75 -6.88 14.47 11.41
N ASN A 76 -5.86 13.63 11.21
CA ASN A 76 -4.54 14.01 10.70
C ASN A 76 -3.91 12.89 9.85
N ASP A 77 -2.90 13.25 9.06
CA ASP A 77 -2.23 12.36 8.10
C ASP A 77 -1.62 11.13 8.78
N PHE A 78 -0.96 11.28 9.93
CA PHE A 78 -0.37 10.15 10.66
C PHE A 78 -1.42 9.15 11.14
N GLY A 79 -2.62 9.60 11.51
CA GLY A 79 -3.70 8.70 11.85
C GLY A 79 -4.24 7.93 10.64
N ILE A 80 -4.34 8.59 9.49
CA ILE A 80 -4.72 7.93 8.23
C ILE A 80 -3.66 6.90 7.83
N LEU A 81 -2.38 7.25 7.89
CA LEU A 81 -1.28 6.33 7.62
C LEU A 81 -1.22 5.17 8.64
N ASN A 82 -1.54 5.40 9.92
CA ASN A 82 -1.63 4.33 10.91
C ASN A 82 -2.85 3.41 10.70
N PHE A 83 -3.93 3.94 10.14
CA PHE A 83 -5.08 3.13 9.74
C PHE A 83 -4.72 2.20 8.59
N ALA A 84 -4.04 2.72 7.54
CA ALA A 84 -3.45 1.91 6.48
C ALA A 84 -2.48 0.85 7.05
N TYR A 85 -1.53 1.28 7.88
CA TYR A 85 -0.56 0.38 8.50
C TYR A 85 -1.22 -0.73 9.34
N ALA A 86 -2.34 -0.46 10.01
CA ALA A 86 -3.09 -1.48 10.73
C ALA A 86 -3.68 -2.56 9.79
N LEU A 87 -4.19 -2.16 8.63
CA LEU A 87 -4.70 -3.08 7.61
C LEU A 87 -3.57 -3.91 7.02
N GLU A 88 -2.43 -3.30 6.69
CA GLU A 88 -1.27 -4.02 6.17
C GLU A 88 -0.69 -5.02 7.18
N GLN A 89 -0.71 -4.69 8.48
CA GLN A 89 -0.36 -5.65 9.52
C GLN A 89 -1.31 -6.86 9.56
N LEU A 90 -2.62 -6.60 9.44
CA LEU A 90 -3.65 -7.65 9.38
C LEU A 90 -3.45 -8.57 8.17
N GLU A 91 -3.26 -8.00 6.98
CA GLU A 91 -3.13 -8.76 5.73
C GLU A 91 -1.81 -9.53 5.66
N ALA A 92 -0.70 -8.90 6.07
CA ALA A 92 0.58 -9.59 6.18
C ALA A 92 0.50 -10.77 7.15
N ALA A 93 -0.13 -10.59 8.32
CA ALA A 93 -0.31 -11.68 9.28
C ALA A 93 -1.20 -12.80 8.71
N PHE A 94 -2.26 -12.45 8.00
CA PHE A 94 -3.15 -13.40 7.34
C PHE A 94 -2.41 -14.25 6.30
N TYR A 95 -1.71 -13.64 5.34
CA TYR A 95 -1.01 -14.39 4.29
C TYR A 95 0.19 -15.20 4.82
N ILE A 96 0.82 -14.77 5.92
CA ILE A 96 1.80 -15.60 6.63
C ILE A 96 1.14 -16.89 7.13
N GLN A 97 -0.06 -16.81 7.73
CA GLN A 97 -0.81 -18.00 8.17
C GLN A 97 -1.27 -18.86 7.00
N VAL A 98 -1.70 -18.26 5.88
CA VAL A 98 -2.07 -19.00 4.65
C VAL A 98 -0.91 -19.84 4.14
N ILE A 99 0.29 -19.28 4.04
CA ILE A 99 1.45 -20.03 3.54
C ILE A 99 1.94 -21.07 4.56
N ALA A 100 1.85 -20.78 5.86
CA ALA A 100 2.21 -21.73 6.91
C ALA A 100 1.27 -22.94 6.98
N ASN A 101 -0.02 -22.73 6.64
CA ASN A 101 -1.09 -23.73 6.78
C ASN A 101 -1.85 -23.93 5.47
N LEU A 102 -1.13 -23.96 4.34
CA LEU A 102 -1.75 -23.98 3.01
C LEU A 102 -2.69 -25.19 2.88
N TYR A 103 -3.93 -24.93 2.48
CA TYR A 103 -4.94 -25.97 2.28
C TYR A 103 -4.50 -27.04 1.28
N SER A 104 -5.03 -28.25 1.45
CA SER A 104 -4.75 -29.36 0.54
C SER A 104 -5.31 -29.10 -0.85
N GLY A 105 -4.55 -29.49 -1.88
CA GLY A 105 -4.98 -29.38 -3.29
C GLY A 105 -4.71 -28.03 -3.95
N ALA A 106 -4.01 -27.09 -3.28
CA ALA A 106 -3.49 -25.89 -3.93
C ALA A 106 -2.58 -26.27 -5.10
N THR A 107 -2.77 -25.62 -6.25
CA THR A 107 -1.85 -25.79 -7.39
C THR A 107 -0.56 -25.01 -7.15
N SER A 108 0.51 -25.35 -7.86
CA SER A 108 1.77 -24.58 -7.79
C SER A 108 1.60 -23.13 -8.24
N GLU A 109 0.68 -22.86 -9.16
CA GLU A 109 0.33 -21.50 -9.59
C GLU A 109 -0.39 -20.74 -8.48
N GLU A 110 -1.38 -21.36 -7.84
CA GLU A 110 -2.13 -20.77 -6.72
C GLU A 110 -1.24 -20.50 -5.51
N GLU A 111 -0.37 -21.45 -5.15
CA GLU A 111 0.64 -21.23 -4.11
C GLU A 111 1.59 -20.08 -4.49
N GLY A 112 2.01 -20.00 -5.76
CA GLY A 112 2.81 -18.89 -6.27
C GLY A 112 2.14 -17.54 -6.03
N ILE A 113 0.88 -17.39 -6.42
CA ILE A 113 0.10 -16.16 -6.22
C ILE A 113 -0.03 -15.81 -4.74
N LEU A 114 -0.35 -16.78 -3.87
CA LEU A 114 -0.47 -16.53 -2.43
C LEU A 114 0.86 -16.12 -1.80
N ARG A 115 1.99 -16.66 -2.29
CA ARG A 115 3.33 -16.25 -1.86
C ARG A 115 3.66 -14.84 -2.34
N ASP A 116 3.16 -14.43 -3.51
CA ASP A 116 3.36 -13.10 -4.06
C ASP A 116 2.57 -12.07 -3.24
N LEU A 117 1.29 -12.33 -2.98
CA LEU A 117 0.45 -11.50 -2.11
C LEU A 117 1.07 -11.34 -0.72
N LYS A 118 1.49 -12.44 -0.07
CA LYS A 118 2.23 -12.38 1.20
C LYS A 118 3.42 -11.40 1.14
N ARG A 119 4.19 -11.41 0.04
CA ARG A 119 5.35 -10.51 -0.09
C ARG A 119 4.93 -9.06 -0.28
N HIS A 120 3.86 -8.80 -1.02
CA HIS A 120 3.32 -7.45 -1.17
C HIS A 120 2.90 -6.89 0.19
N GLU A 121 2.08 -7.61 0.95
CA GLU A 121 1.56 -7.06 2.21
C GLU A 121 2.65 -6.91 3.28
N VAL A 122 3.66 -7.78 3.28
CA VAL A 122 4.85 -7.60 4.14
C VAL A 122 5.62 -6.35 3.75
N VAL A 123 5.81 -6.10 2.45
CA VAL A 123 6.50 -4.89 1.96
C VAL A 123 5.70 -3.64 2.28
N HIS A 124 4.38 -3.64 2.05
CA HIS A 124 3.51 -2.52 2.41
C HIS A 124 3.58 -2.21 3.91
N ARG A 125 3.44 -3.23 4.76
CA ARG A 125 3.60 -3.10 6.22
C ARG A 125 4.93 -2.45 6.59
N GLU A 126 6.04 -2.96 6.07
CA GLU A 126 7.39 -2.45 6.36
C GLU A 126 7.58 -1.02 5.85
N PHE A 127 7.01 -0.72 4.70
CA PHE A 127 7.03 0.60 4.10
C PHE A 127 6.26 1.62 4.95
N PHE A 128 5.03 1.32 5.37
CA PHE A 128 4.29 2.20 6.29
C PHE A 128 4.97 2.34 7.64
N GLN A 129 5.53 1.26 8.19
CA GLN A 129 6.29 1.31 9.44
C GLN A 129 7.47 2.29 9.32
N ALA A 130 8.20 2.25 8.21
CA ALA A 130 9.31 3.16 7.94
C ALA A 130 8.83 4.61 7.76
N ALA A 131 7.75 4.84 7.01
CA ALA A 131 7.19 6.17 6.76
C ALA A 131 6.65 6.83 8.05
N LEU A 132 6.03 6.04 8.92
CA LEU A 132 5.47 6.50 10.20
C LEU A 132 6.55 6.73 11.27
N GLY A 133 7.66 5.98 11.22
CA GLY A 133 8.74 6.07 12.20
C GLY A 133 8.22 5.93 13.64
N GLY A 134 8.54 6.90 14.50
CA GLY A 134 8.09 6.92 15.89
C GLY A 134 6.59 7.11 16.10
N ALA A 135 5.84 7.47 15.05
CA ALA A 135 4.38 7.59 15.09
C ALA A 135 3.66 6.27 14.75
N ALA A 136 4.39 5.21 14.40
CA ALA A 136 3.80 3.92 14.06
C ALA A 136 3.10 3.29 15.27
N ILE A 137 1.90 2.77 15.06
CA ILE A 137 1.20 1.94 16.04
C ILE A 137 2.02 0.67 16.34
N PRO A 138 1.87 0.07 17.54
CA PRO A 138 2.53 -1.19 17.83
C PRO A 138 2.07 -2.32 16.90
N GLY A 139 2.84 -3.41 16.93
CA GLY A 139 2.48 -4.68 16.31
C GLY A 139 1.09 -5.15 16.76
N LEU A 140 0.21 -5.47 15.82
CA LEU A 140 -1.10 -6.05 16.12
C LEU A 140 -1.00 -7.57 16.29
N GLU A 141 -1.64 -8.09 17.33
CA GLU A 141 -1.95 -9.51 17.45
C GLU A 141 -3.35 -9.75 16.88
N VAL A 142 -3.43 -10.56 15.82
CA VAL A 142 -4.69 -10.85 15.14
C VAL A 142 -5.18 -12.24 15.49
N ASP A 143 -6.44 -12.33 15.89
CA ASP A 143 -7.12 -13.60 16.08
C ASP A 143 -7.75 -14.11 14.78
N PHE A 144 -7.15 -15.14 14.19
CA PHE A 144 -7.66 -15.84 13.02
C PHE A 144 -8.38 -17.15 13.35
N SER A 145 -8.74 -17.40 14.61
CA SER A 145 -9.39 -18.66 15.04
C SER A 145 -10.70 -18.98 14.31
N SER A 146 -11.36 -17.96 13.75
CA SER A 146 -12.58 -18.11 12.94
C SER A 146 -12.34 -18.47 11.47
N ILE A 147 -11.08 -18.48 11.01
CA ILE A 147 -10.71 -18.77 9.63
C ILE A 147 -10.03 -20.15 9.55
N PRO A 148 -10.71 -21.17 9.00
CA PRO A 148 -10.08 -22.47 8.78
C PRO A 148 -9.16 -22.40 7.54
N PHE A 149 -7.84 -22.43 7.77
CA PHE A 149 -6.83 -22.32 6.73
C PHE A 149 -6.68 -23.57 5.85
N ASP A 150 -7.18 -24.72 6.31
CA ASP A 150 -7.23 -25.97 5.56
C ASP A 150 -8.35 -26.02 4.50
N SER A 151 -9.23 -25.02 4.48
CA SER A 151 -10.30 -24.85 3.51
C SER A 151 -9.94 -23.80 2.46
N ARG A 152 -9.75 -24.24 1.20
CA ARG A 152 -9.55 -23.34 0.05
C ARG A 152 -10.61 -22.26 -0.03
N PHE A 153 -11.89 -22.64 0.14
CA PHE A 153 -12.99 -21.69 0.07
C PHE A 153 -12.91 -20.63 1.17
N SER A 154 -12.57 -21.03 2.40
CA SER A 154 -12.50 -20.11 3.53
C SER A 154 -11.32 -19.14 3.39
N VAL A 155 -10.15 -19.65 2.96
CA VAL A 155 -8.98 -18.82 2.69
C VAL A 155 -9.24 -17.80 1.59
N LEU A 156 -9.74 -18.24 0.42
CA LEU A 156 -9.97 -17.33 -0.70
C LEU A 156 -11.10 -16.32 -0.42
N ARG A 157 -12.11 -16.72 0.36
CA ARG A 157 -13.17 -15.79 0.80
C ARG A 157 -12.62 -14.74 1.76
N ALA A 158 -11.78 -15.13 2.71
CA ALA A 158 -11.14 -14.19 3.63
C ALA A 158 -10.19 -13.23 2.88
N ALA A 159 -9.37 -13.76 1.96
CA ALA A 159 -8.51 -12.96 1.10
C ALA A 159 -9.30 -11.90 0.35
N LEU A 160 -10.38 -12.28 -0.35
CA LEU A 160 -11.25 -11.31 -1.06
C LEU A 160 -11.76 -10.20 -0.13
N ILE A 161 -12.22 -10.55 1.08
CA ILE A 161 -12.76 -9.58 2.03
C ILE A 161 -11.67 -8.60 2.47
N PHE A 162 -10.47 -9.08 2.78
CA PHE A 162 -9.38 -8.22 3.22
C PHE A 162 -8.92 -7.29 2.10
N GLU A 163 -8.65 -7.82 0.91
CA GLU A 163 -8.21 -7.03 -0.26
C GLU A 163 -9.24 -5.94 -0.63
N ASP A 164 -10.53 -6.29 -0.67
CA ASP A 164 -11.60 -5.32 -0.93
C ASP A 164 -11.67 -4.26 0.18
N THR A 165 -11.44 -4.66 1.44
CA THR A 165 -11.42 -3.74 2.58
C THR A 165 -10.23 -2.79 2.51
N GLY A 166 -9.04 -3.28 2.16
CA GLY A 166 -7.84 -2.48 1.91
C GLY A 166 -8.09 -1.44 0.83
N VAL A 167 -8.54 -1.86 -0.35
CA VAL A 167 -8.86 -0.96 -1.47
C VAL A 167 -9.93 0.08 -1.10
N ALA A 168 -10.99 -0.32 -0.41
CA ALA A 168 -12.04 0.60 0.02
C ALA A 168 -11.53 1.61 1.06
N ALA A 169 -10.69 1.15 2.01
CA ALA A 169 -10.07 1.99 3.01
C ALA A 169 -9.14 3.04 2.39
N TYR A 170 -8.24 2.63 1.48
CA TYR A 170 -7.34 3.54 0.79
C TYR A 170 -8.08 4.59 -0.01
N ASN A 171 -9.02 4.17 -0.87
CA ASN A 171 -9.82 5.09 -1.68
C ASN A 171 -10.65 6.05 -0.82
N GLY A 172 -11.19 5.57 0.30
CA GLY A 172 -11.99 6.37 1.22
C GLY A 172 -11.16 7.39 2.01
N ALA A 173 -9.96 6.99 2.44
CA ALA A 173 -9.10 7.78 3.33
C ALA A 173 -8.18 8.75 2.58
N ALA A 174 -7.79 8.46 1.35
CA ALA A 174 -6.85 9.26 0.56
C ALA A 174 -7.28 10.73 0.43
N GLN A 175 -8.58 11.00 0.31
CA GLN A 175 -9.12 12.37 0.21
C GLN A 175 -8.90 13.23 1.47
N PHE A 176 -8.55 12.61 2.60
CA PHE A 176 -8.34 13.30 3.87
C PHE A 176 -6.87 13.57 4.18
N LEU A 177 -5.95 13.07 3.33
CA LEU A 177 -4.52 13.41 3.41
C LEU A 177 -4.33 14.90 3.06
N ARG A 178 -3.60 15.61 3.92
CA ARG A 178 -3.31 17.04 3.75
C ARG A 178 -1.98 17.25 3.03
N ASN A 179 -0.98 16.44 3.33
CA ASN A 179 0.27 16.42 2.55
C ASN A 179 0.14 15.44 1.37
N GLY A 180 0.30 15.97 0.15
CA GLY A 180 0.29 15.19 -1.08
C GLY A 180 1.45 14.21 -1.20
N ASP A 181 2.57 14.43 -0.51
CA ASP A 181 3.69 13.49 -0.49
C ASP A 181 3.26 12.12 0.09
N TYR A 182 2.23 12.09 0.93
CA TYR A 182 1.69 10.85 1.49
C TYR A 182 0.80 10.08 0.52
N LEU A 183 0.45 10.63 -0.65
CA LEU A 183 -0.18 9.88 -1.74
C LEU A 183 0.82 8.95 -2.44
N GLU A 184 2.12 9.21 -2.34
CA GLU A 184 3.15 8.26 -2.81
C GLU A 184 3.32 7.09 -1.84
N VAL A 185 2.69 7.18 -0.67
CA VAL A 185 2.76 6.21 0.41
C VAL A 185 1.48 5.35 0.49
N ALA A 186 0.41 5.72 -0.22
CA ALA A 186 -0.91 5.10 -0.15
C ALA A 186 -1.35 4.46 -1.49
#